data_AF-A0A183U7R1-F1
#
_entry.id   AF-A0A183U7R1-F1
#
_cell.length_a   1.000
_cell.length_b   1.000
_cell.length_c   1.000
_cell.angle_alpha   90.00
_cell.angle_beta   90.00
_cell.angle_gamma   90.00
#
_symmetry.space_group_name_H-M   'P 1'
#
loop_
_entity.id
_entity.type
_entity.pdbx_description
1 polymer ?
#
loop_
_entity_poly.entity_id
_entity_poly.type
_entity_poly.pdbx_seq_one_letter_code
_entity_poly.pdbx_strand_id
1 'polypeptide(L)'
;MHGGISPRLTSLQAIRDIRRPLEDFEVGTLACDLVWSDPDTNPDRCGFRPNLEREPNKGIGQLFGSDTVQKICEKLNIELIVRGHQAGYVF
;
A
#
# COMPACT_ATOMS: atom_id res chain seq x y z
N MET A 1 6.97 6.23 0.42
CA MET A 1 5.78 6.21 -0.47
C MET A 1 4.65 7.01 0.15
N HIS A 2 3.55 7.31 -0.57
CA HIS A 2 2.46 8.11 0.00
C HIS A 2 1.56 7.25 0.90
N GLY A 3 0.88 6.24 0.34
CA GLY A 3 0.01 5.32 1.06
C GLY A 3 0.80 4.17 1.66
N GLY A 4 0.94 3.08 0.92
CA GLY A 4 1.61 1.89 1.42
C GLY A 4 1.76 0.79 0.39
N ILE A 5 1.90 -0.44 0.84
CA ILE A 5 2.30 -1.57 -0.02
C ILE A 5 1.12 -2.21 -0.77
N SER A 6 1.46 -3.04 -1.76
CA SER A 6 0.52 -3.71 -2.66
C SER A 6 0.91 -5.17 -2.86
N PRO A 7 -0.06 -6.10 -3.02
CA PRO A 7 0.23 -7.47 -3.48
C PRO A 7 0.86 -7.49 -4.87
N ARG A 8 0.70 -6.42 -5.66
CA ARG A 8 1.28 -6.25 -7.00
C ARG A 8 2.72 -5.70 -6.97
N LEU A 9 3.21 -5.30 -5.80
CA LEU A 9 4.59 -4.84 -5.64
C LEU A 9 5.55 -6.04 -5.60
N THR A 10 5.95 -6.51 -6.77
CA THR A 10 6.81 -7.69 -6.92
C THR A 10 8.30 -7.37 -6.98
N SER A 11 8.66 -6.15 -7.38
CA SER A 11 10.03 -5.67 -7.45
C SER A 11 10.09 -4.14 -7.42
N LEU A 12 11.26 -3.57 -7.16
CA LEU A 12 11.48 -2.12 -7.32
C LEU A 12 11.34 -1.67 -8.77
N GLN A 13 11.57 -2.57 -9.74
CA GLN A 13 11.38 -2.28 -11.15
C GLN A 13 9.90 -2.02 -11.48
N ALA A 14 8.98 -2.75 -10.85
CA ALA A 14 7.54 -2.53 -11.02
C ALA A 14 7.12 -1.09 -10.66
N ILE A 15 7.81 -0.43 -9.72
CA ILE A 15 7.58 1.00 -9.41
C ILE A 15 8.15 1.91 -10.50
N ARG A 16 9.35 1.58 -11.03
CA ARG A 16 10.01 2.35 -12.09
C ARG A 16 9.25 2.31 -13.41
N ASP A 17 8.56 1.20 -13.68
CA ASP A 17 7.78 1.00 -14.91
C ASP A 17 6.43 1.73 -14.90
N ILE A 18 6.02 2.32 -13.77
CA ILE A 18 4.81 3.16 -13.70
C ILE A 18 5.04 4.40 -14.56
N ARG A 19 4.34 4.48 -15.69
CA ARG A 19 4.36 5.65 -16.58
C ARG A 19 3.86 6.88 -15.84
N ARG A 20 4.58 7.99 -15.98
CA ARG A 20 4.25 9.30 -15.40
C ARG A 20 4.20 10.36 -16.52
N PRO A 21 3.37 11.41 -16.38
CA PRO A 21 2.40 11.65 -15.29
C PRO A 21 1.24 10.63 -15.31
N LEU A 22 0.58 10.48 -14.17
CA LEU A 22 -0.67 9.71 -14.08
C LEU A 22 -1.83 10.69 -14.27
N GLU A 23 -2.77 10.34 -15.15
CA GLU A 23 -4.00 11.12 -15.34
C GLU A 23 -5.03 10.79 -14.25
N ASP A 24 -5.11 9.53 -13.82
CA ASP A 24 -5.99 9.04 -12.76
C ASP A 24 -5.38 7.83 -12.02
N PHE A 25 -5.93 7.48 -10.86
CA PHE A 25 -5.59 6.30 -10.07
C PHE A 25 -6.63 5.19 -10.25
N GLU A 26 -6.42 4.36 -11.27
CA GLU A 26 -7.29 3.21 -11.53
C GLU A 26 -7.22 2.17 -10.40
N VAL A 27 -8.37 1.81 -9.84
CA VAL A 27 -8.50 0.80 -8.77
C VAL A 27 -7.93 -0.53 -9.22
N GLY A 28 -7.12 -1.16 -8.37
CA GLY A 28 -6.48 -2.42 -8.69
C GLY A 28 -5.19 -2.27 -9.50
N THR A 29 -4.69 -1.07 -9.76
CA THR A 29 -3.34 -0.87 -10.28
C THR A 29 -2.33 -0.74 -9.14
N LEU A 30 -1.06 -1.08 -9.42
CA LEU A 30 0.03 -0.84 -8.49
C LEU A 30 0.11 0.65 -8.12
N ALA A 31 0.00 1.55 -9.10
CA ALA A 31 0.06 2.99 -8.86
C ALA A 31 -1.00 3.47 -7.85
N CYS A 32 -2.24 2.99 -7.99
CA CYS A 32 -3.32 3.28 -7.05
C CYS A 32 -3.02 2.76 -5.65
N ASP A 33 -2.59 1.50 -5.51
CA ASP A 33 -2.25 0.92 -4.20
C ASP A 33 -1.08 1.66 -3.52
N LEU A 34 -0.03 2.05 -4.24
CA LEU A 34 1.12 2.78 -3.66
C LEU A 34 0.72 4.14 -3.04
N VAL A 35 -0.42 4.70 -3.47
CA VAL A 35 -0.94 5.99 -3.02
C VAL A 35 -2.04 5.82 -1.97
N TRP A 36 -2.88 4.78 -2.06
CA TRP A 36 -4.10 4.65 -1.25
C TRP A 36 -4.09 3.51 -0.23
N SER A 37 -3.07 2.65 -0.20
CA SER A 37 -2.96 1.61 0.82
C SER A 37 -2.65 2.15 2.22
N ASP A 38 -3.15 1.48 3.26
CA ASP A 38 -2.93 1.78 4.67
C ASP A 38 -2.62 0.49 5.49
N PRO A 39 -1.85 0.55 6.60
CA PRO A 39 -1.79 -0.52 7.57
C PRO A 39 -3.17 -0.84 8.10
N ASP A 40 -3.40 -2.12 8.31
CA ASP A 40 -4.58 -2.59 9.03
C ASP A 40 -4.51 -2.12 10.49
N THR A 41 -5.59 -1.52 11.00
CA THR A 41 -5.64 -1.06 12.40
C THR A 41 -5.88 -2.21 13.38
N ASN A 42 -6.27 -3.39 12.88
CA ASN A 42 -6.42 -4.58 13.69
C ASN A 42 -5.12 -5.42 13.64
N PRO A 43 -4.39 -5.57 14.77
CA PRO A 43 -3.10 -6.25 14.80
C PRO A 43 -3.19 -7.78 14.56
N ASP A 44 -4.36 -8.38 14.71
CA ASP A 44 -4.57 -9.82 14.47
C ASP A 44 -4.81 -10.14 12.99
N ARG A 45 -4.96 -9.12 12.14
CA ARG A 45 -5.19 -9.30 10.70
C ARG A 45 -3.88 -9.42 9.95
N CYS A 46 -3.79 -10.50 9.17
CA CYS A 46 -2.66 -10.79 8.29
C CYS A 46 -3.05 -10.63 6.82
N GLY A 47 -2.05 -10.47 5.96
CA GLY A 47 -2.23 -10.42 4.52
C GLY A 47 -2.71 -9.06 4.00
N PHE A 48 -3.14 -9.07 2.74
CA PHE A 48 -3.72 -7.91 2.05
C PHE A 48 -5.24 -8.04 1.97
N ARG A 49 -5.95 -6.93 2.09
CA ARG A 49 -7.40 -6.85 1.90
C ARG A 49 -7.77 -5.55 1.19
N PRO A 50 -8.88 -5.49 0.43
CA PRO A 50 -9.35 -4.21 -0.12
C PRO A 50 -9.57 -3.18 0.99
N ASN A 51 -9.08 -1.95 0.77
CA ASN A 51 -9.29 -0.86 1.73
C ASN A 51 -10.67 -0.23 1.53
N LEU A 52 -11.66 -0.84 2.18
CA LEU A 52 -13.05 -0.36 2.23
C LEU A 52 -13.23 0.83 3.20
N GLU A 53 -12.21 1.16 4.00
CA GLU A 53 -12.28 2.32 4.92
C GLU A 53 -12.09 3.64 4.17
N ARG A 54 -11.30 3.63 3.09
CA ARG A 54 -11.11 4.79 2.21
C ARG A 54 -12.23 4.95 1.19
N GLU A 55 -12.74 3.84 0.65
CA GLU A 55 -13.87 3.86 -0.28
C GLU A 55 -14.79 2.65 0.02
N PRO A 56 -16.00 2.87 0.59
CA PRO A 56 -16.83 1.77 1.09
C PRO A 56 -17.43 0.84 0.04
N ASN A 57 -17.58 1.25 -1.22
CA ASN A 57 -18.36 0.51 -2.21
C ASN A 57 -17.51 -0.49 -3.00
N LYS A 58 -16.32 -0.08 -3.43
CA LYS A 58 -15.38 -0.84 -4.27
C LYS A 58 -14.00 -0.96 -3.65
N GLY A 59 -13.69 -0.16 -2.62
CA GLY A 59 -12.34 -0.07 -2.05
C GLY A 59 -11.39 0.72 -2.93
N ILE A 60 -10.37 1.32 -2.31
CA ILE A 60 -9.27 1.97 -3.01
C ILE A 60 -7.96 1.75 -2.27
N GLY A 61 -6.98 1.15 -2.93
CA GLY A 61 -5.78 0.63 -2.26
C GLY A 61 -6.05 -0.63 -1.43
N GLN A 62 -5.10 -0.96 -0.55
CA GLN A 62 -5.12 -2.16 0.29
C GLN A 62 -4.95 -1.82 1.77
N LEU A 63 -5.62 -2.59 2.63
CA LEU A 63 -5.21 -2.76 4.02
C LEU A 63 -4.15 -3.86 4.09
N PHE A 64 -3.07 -3.63 4.84
CA PHE A 64 -1.95 -4.56 4.92
C PHE A 64 -1.50 -4.81 6.38
N GLY A 65 -1.35 -6.09 6.72
CA GLY A 65 -0.86 -6.54 8.03
C GLY A 65 0.66 -6.46 8.16
N SER A 66 1.18 -6.56 9.38
CA SER A 66 2.62 -6.54 9.67
C SER A 66 3.39 -7.65 8.94
N ASP A 67 2.78 -8.81 8.74
CA ASP A 67 3.36 -9.94 8.01
C ASP A 67 3.65 -9.60 6.54
N THR A 68 2.79 -8.81 5.91
CA THR A 68 2.99 -8.37 4.53
C THR A 68 4.11 -7.35 4.40
N VAL A 69 4.29 -6.49 5.40
CA VAL A 69 5.41 -5.55 5.47
C VAL A 69 6.72 -6.32 5.51
N GLN A 70 6.83 -7.32 6.40
CA GLN A 70 8.01 -8.17 6.49
C GLN A 70 8.31 -8.88 5.16
N LYS A 71 7.29 -9.53 4.56
CA LYS A 71 7.44 -10.23 3.28
C LYS A 71 7.87 -9.30 2.14
N ILE A 72 7.37 -8.07 2.09
CA ILE A 72 7.76 -7.09 1.08
C ILE A 72 9.18 -6.59 1.32
N CYS A 73 9.55 -6.29 2.58
CA CYS A 73 10.92 -5.90 2.93
C CYS A 73 11.93 -6.96 2.50
N GLU A 74 11.68 -8.23 2.85
CA GLU A 74 12.51 -9.38 2.43
C GLU A 74 12.55 -9.51 0.90
N LYS A 75 11.40 -9.46 0.23
CA LYS A 75 11.31 -9.60 -1.23
C LYS A 75 12.06 -8.50 -1.98
N LEU A 76 12.00 -7.27 -1.49
CA LEU A 76 12.63 -6.11 -2.13
C LEU A 76 14.06 -5.86 -1.65
N ASN A 77 14.54 -6.66 -0.68
CA ASN A 77 15.81 -6.48 0.00
C ASN A 77 15.97 -5.05 0.57
N ILE A 78 14.97 -4.61 1.33
CA ILE A 78 14.96 -3.32 2.04
C ILE A 78 14.62 -3.54 3.51
N GLU A 79 15.03 -2.59 4.35
CA GLU A 79 14.82 -2.69 5.80
C GLU A 79 13.60 -1.89 6.29
N LEU A 80 13.23 -0.83 5.56
CA LEU A 80 12.26 0.15 6.02
C LEU A 80 11.34 0.64 4.90
N ILE A 81 10.06 0.74 5.21
CA ILE A 81 9.06 1.42 4.38
C ILE A 81 8.64 2.70 5.09
N VAL A 82 9.09 3.84 4.57
CA VAL A 82 8.65 5.16 5.04
C VAL A 82 7.41 5.60 4.26
N ARG A 83 6.33 5.95 4.97
CA ARG A 83 5.05 6.36 4.38
C ARG A 83 4.50 7.68 4.93
N GLY A 84 3.52 8.25 4.24
CA GLY A 84 2.73 9.42 4.67
C GLY A 84 1.25 9.08 4.76
N HIS A 85 0.33 10.00 4.45
CA HIS A 85 -1.10 9.73 4.17
C HIS A 85 -2.06 9.46 5.36
N GLN A 86 -1.61 8.95 6.51
CA GLN A 86 -2.40 8.97 7.74
C GLN A 86 -1.89 10.07 8.68
N ALA A 87 -2.80 10.89 9.21
CA ALA A 87 -2.46 11.86 10.24
C ALA A 87 -2.23 11.12 11.57
N GLY A 88 -1.03 11.22 12.12
CA GLY A 88 -0.78 10.81 13.51
C GLY A 88 -1.31 11.88 14.44
N TYR A 89 -2.29 11.56 15.27
CA TYR A 89 -2.65 12.43 16.38
C TYR A 89 -1.56 12.30 17.44
N VAL A 90 -0.86 13.40 17.72
CA VAL A 90 0.02 13.54 18.87
C VAL A 90 -0.75 14.40 19.87
N PHE A 91 -1.16 13.82 20.99
CA PHE A 91 -1.63 14.57 22.16
C PHE A 91 -0.44 14.90 23.05
#